data_AF-A0A971XXS2-F1
#
_entry.id   AF-A0A971XXS2-F1
#
_cell.length_a   1.000
_cell.length_b   1.000
_cell.length_c   1.000
_cell.angle_alpha   90.00
_cell.angle_beta   90.00
_cell.angle_gamma   90.00
#
_symmetry.space_group_name_H-M   'P 1'
#
loop_
_entity.id
_entity.type
_entity.pdbx_description
1 polymer ?
#
loop_
_entity_poly.entity_id
_entity_poly.type
_entity_poly.pdbx_seq_one_letter_code
_entity_poly.pdbx_strand_id
1 'polypeptide(L)'
;MQEQIRPFPRGAAPEQIKRWAKWMRRGDASGCHQLPERSLFLFGWQMPVCARCQGILMGQIVGLILIAAQVHMPFWLCLASLALLFVDWFIQHIGLLPSNNVKRLLSGLLAGVGQVNILRYAVLWLVSLCTN
;
A
#
# COMPACT_ATOMS: atom_id res chain seq x y z
N MET A 1 3.56 -3.66 21.70
CA MET A 1 3.92 -3.84 20.27
C MET A 1 4.90 -5.00 20.02
N GLN A 2 5.08 -5.96 20.94
CA GLN A 2 5.97 -7.12 20.72
C GLN A 2 5.23 -8.46 20.53
N GLU A 3 3.94 -8.56 20.89
CA GLU A 3 3.18 -9.81 20.76
C GLU A 3 2.58 -10.05 19.36
N GLN A 4 2.72 -9.09 18.45
CA GLN A 4 1.97 -9.08 17.20
C GLN A 4 2.82 -9.41 15.97
N ILE A 5 4.03 -9.96 16.12
CA ILE A 5 4.91 -10.29 14.99
C ILE A 5 5.30 -11.77 15.02
N ARG A 6 5.21 -12.45 13.88
CA ARG A 6 5.60 -13.87 13.74
C ARG A 6 7.11 -14.06 13.97
N PRO A 7 7.52 -15.25 14.46
CA PRO A 7 8.93 -15.56 14.72
C PRO A 7 9.78 -15.50 13.45
N PHE A 8 11.06 -15.17 13.62
CA PHE A 8 12.04 -15.07 12.53
C PHE A 8 12.27 -16.42 11.84
N PRO A 9 12.73 -16.42 10.57
CA PRO A 9 13.19 -17.64 9.91
C PRO A 9 14.26 -18.36 10.73
N ARG A 10 14.20 -19.70 10.74
CA ARG A 10 15.22 -20.52 11.42
C ARG A 10 16.60 -20.21 10.85
N GLY A 11 17.57 -20.00 11.74
CA GLY A 11 18.95 -19.67 11.36
C GLY A 11 19.18 -18.22 10.96
N ALA A 12 18.22 -17.31 11.19
CA ALA A 12 18.42 -15.88 10.93
C ALA A 12 19.60 -15.30 11.71
N ALA A 13 20.54 -14.67 11.01
CA ALA A 13 21.70 -14.04 11.63
C ALA A 13 21.30 -12.76 12.40
N PRO A 14 22.03 -12.38 13.48
CA PRO A 14 21.71 -11.20 14.27
C PRO A 14 21.64 -9.90 13.44
N GLU A 15 22.49 -9.71 12.43
CA GLU A 15 22.41 -8.53 11.57
C GLU A 15 21.14 -8.49 10.72
N GLN A 16 20.64 -9.65 10.27
CA GLN A 16 19.40 -9.75 9.51
C GLN A 16 18.21 -9.33 10.36
N ILE A 17 18.16 -9.80 11.61
CA ILE A 17 17.12 -9.45 12.58
C ILE A 17 17.15 -7.94 12.88
N LYS A 18 18.34 -7.37 13.12
CA LYS A 18 18.49 -5.92 13.35
C LYS A 18 17.99 -5.10 12.15
N ARG A 19 18.37 -5.49 10.93
CA ARG A 19 17.94 -4.84 9.69
C ARG A 19 16.44 -4.94 9.49
N TRP A 20 15.88 -6.14 9.67
CA TRP A 20 14.44 -6.37 9.59
C TRP A 20 13.69 -5.49 10.61
N ALA A 21 14.12 -5.47 11.88
CA ALA A 21 13.48 -4.69 12.93
C ALA A 21 13.52 -3.18 12.64
N LYS A 22 14.61 -2.69 12.02
CA LYS A 22 14.70 -1.30 11.55
C LYS A 22 13.63 -1.00 10.50
N TRP A 23 13.38 -1.91 9.55
CA TRP A 23 12.35 -1.72 8.53
C TRP A 23 10.93 -1.85 9.10
N MET A 24 10.70 -2.78 10.02
CA MET A 24 9.42 -2.87 10.74
C MET A 24 9.11 -1.56 11.48
N ARG A 25 10.06 -1.01 12.24
CA ARG A 25 9.84 0.29 12.91
C ARG A 25 9.44 1.42 11.95
N ARG A 26 9.99 1.42 10.72
CA ARG A 26 9.63 2.42 9.70
C ARG A 26 8.22 2.22 9.16
N GLY A 27 7.81 0.97 8.93
CA GLY A 27 6.46 0.69 8.46
C GLY A 27 5.38 0.97 9.52
N ASP A 28 5.70 0.74 10.80
CA ASP A 28 4.82 1.11 11.91
C ASP A 28 4.69 2.64 12.01
N ALA A 29 5.81 3.36 11.92
CA ALA A 29 5.82 4.82 11.89
C ALA A 29 5.05 5.43 10.69
N SER A 30 4.81 4.68 9.61
CA SER A 30 3.94 5.11 8.51
C SER A 30 2.45 4.84 8.75
N GLY A 31 2.06 4.46 9.98
CA GLY A 31 0.67 4.19 10.38
C GLY A 31 0.17 2.79 10.01
N CYS A 32 1.05 1.86 9.63
CA CYS A 32 0.64 0.49 9.32
C CYS A 32 0.69 -0.39 10.58
N HIS A 33 -0.44 -1.00 10.93
CA HIS A 33 -0.56 -1.87 12.12
C HIS A 33 0.19 -3.21 12.06
N GLN A 34 0.79 -3.57 10.91
CA GLN A 34 1.67 -4.75 10.76
C GLN A 34 1.09 -6.09 11.27
N LEU A 35 -0.23 -6.24 11.21
CA LEU A 35 -0.90 -7.49 11.57
C LEU A 35 -0.36 -8.67 10.72
N PRO A 36 0.17 -9.76 11.32
CA PRO A 36 0.79 -10.85 10.59
C PRO A 36 -0.15 -11.49 9.57
N GLU A 37 -1.40 -11.71 9.97
CA GLU A 37 -2.44 -12.30 9.11
C GLU A 37 -2.83 -11.40 7.92
N ARG A 38 -2.47 -10.11 7.97
CA ARG A 38 -2.68 -9.13 6.89
C ARG A 38 -1.41 -8.79 6.13
N SER A 39 -0.28 -9.41 6.47
CA SER A 39 1.03 -9.09 5.91
C SER A 39 1.50 -10.17 4.93
N LEU A 40 2.30 -9.75 3.96
CA LEU A 40 2.99 -10.69 3.07
C LEU A 40 4.24 -11.23 3.76
N PHE A 41 4.66 -12.43 3.37
CA PHE A 41 5.89 -13.06 3.85
C PHE A 41 6.79 -13.38 2.67
N LEU A 42 8.03 -12.90 2.70
CA LEU A 42 9.06 -13.21 1.71
C LEU A 42 10.19 -13.95 2.41
N PHE A 43 10.53 -15.14 1.92
CA PHE A 43 11.58 -15.99 2.52
C PHE A 43 11.39 -16.22 4.03
N GLY A 44 10.14 -16.35 4.47
CA GLY A 44 9.76 -16.50 5.89
C GLY A 44 9.78 -15.22 6.72
N TRP A 45 10.25 -14.10 6.18
CA TRP A 45 10.22 -12.79 6.84
C TRP A 45 8.90 -12.09 6.59
N GLN A 46 8.28 -11.55 7.63
CA GLN A 46 7.15 -10.64 7.48
C GLN A 46 7.62 -9.34 6.83
N MET A 47 6.87 -8.87 5.82
CA MET A 47 7.12 -7.58 5.19
C MET A 47 6.88 -6.42 6.18
N PRO A 48 7.62 -5.30 6.03
CA PRO A 48 7.53 -4.16 6.95
C PRO A 48 6.19 -3.43 6.91
N VAL A 49 5.32 -3.73 5.95
CA VAL A 49 3.96 -3.20 5.90
C VAL A 49 2.99 -4.31 5.50
N CYS A 50 1.70 -4.13 5.80
CA CYS A 50 0.67 -5.10 5.43
C CYS A 50 0.49 -5.17 3.91
N ALA A 51 -0.15 -6.24 3.42
CA ALA A 51 -0.39 -6.47 1.99
C ALA A 51 -1.09 -5.29 1.30
N ARG A 52 -1.99 -4.60 2.00
CA ARG A 52 -2.67 -3.40 1.49
C ARG A 52 -1.72 -2.24 1.25
N CYS A 53 -0.94 -1.88 2.27
CA CYS A 53 0.06 -0.82 2.17
C CYS A 53 1.12 -1.15 1.11
N GLN A 54 1.53 -2.42 1.02
CA GLN A 54 2.42 -2.88 -0.03
C GLN A 54 1.81 -2.66 -1.42
N GLY A 55 0.52 -2.96 -1.58
CA GLY A 55 -0.24 -2.71 -2.80
C GLY A 55 -0.25 -1.22 -3.15
N ILE A 56 -0.57 -0.34 -2.21
CA ILE A 56 -0.58 1.12 -2.43
C ILE A 56 0.79 1.60 -2.92
N LEU A 57 1.88 1.21 -2.26
CA LEU A 57 3.24 1.59 -2.65
C LEU A 57 3.58 1.11 -4.08
N MET A 58 3.26 -0.15 -4.40
CA MET A 58 3.46 -0.69 -5.75
C MET A 58 2.59 0.04 -6.78
N GLY A 59 1.34 0.33 -6.45
CA GLY A 59 0.41 1.06 -7.29
C GLY A 59 0.88 2.48 -7.57
N GLN A 60 1.46 3.17 -6.59
CA GLN A 60 2.05 4.49 -6.79
C GLN A 60 3.23 4.44 -7.78
N ILE A 61 4.12 3.44 -7.66
CA ILE A 61 5.21 3.23 -8.62
C ILE A 61 4.65 2.99 -10.04
N VAL A 62 3.65 2.11 -10.17
CA VAL A 62 2.98 1.86 -11.46
C VAL A 62 2.31 3.14 -11.99
N GLY A 63 1.66 3.92 -11.13
CA GLY A 63 1.04 5.19 -11.49
C GLY A 63 2.05 6.19 -12.07
N LEU A 64 3.24 6.30 -11.46
CA LEU A 64 4.32 7.14 -11.99
C LEU A 64 4.82 6.64 -13.35
N ILE A 65 4.96 5.33 -13.54
CA ILE A 65 5.32 4.74 -14.84
C ILE A 65 4.27 5.07 -15.90
N LEU A 66 2.98 4.97 -15.56
CA LEU A 66 1.88 5.32 -16.48
C LEU A 66 1.90 6.80 -16.87
N ILE A 67 2.20 7.70 -15.93
CA ILE A 67 2.38 9.13 -16.23
C ILE A 67 3.56 9.34 -17.17
N ALA A 68 4.72 8.71 -16.90
CA ALA A 68 5.89 8.81 -17.75
C ALA A 68 5.62 8.29 -19.18
N ALA A 69 4.84 7.21 -19.29
CA ALA A 69 4.38 6.63 -20.54
C ALA A 69 3.23 7.41 -21.22
N GLN A 70 2.86 8.59 -20.72
CA GLN A 70 1.77 9.43 -21.24
C GLN A 70 0.41 8.70 -21.28
N VAL A 71 0.20 7.71 -20.41
CA VAL A 71 -1.09 7.05 -20.26
C VAL A 71 -2.01 7.98 -19.47
N HIS A 72 -3.20 8.23 -20.03
CA HIS A 72 -4.23 9.05 -19.40
C HIS A 72 -5.27 8.15 -18.74
N MET A 73 -5.27 8.16 -17.41
CA MET A 73 -6.30 7.51 -16.60
C MET A 73 -7.48 8.46 -16.42
N PRO A 74 -8.72 8.07 -16.77
CA PRO A 74 -9.85 8.95 -16.55
C PRO A 74 -10.08 9.18 -15.05
N PHE A 75 -10.40 10.42 -14.68
CA PHE A 75 -10.54 10.85 -13.28
C PHE A 75 -11.53 9.98 -12.48
N TRP A 76 -12.66 9.60 -13.09
CA TRP A 76 -13.67 8.75 -12.45
C TRP A 76 -13.12 7.36 -12.09
N LEU A 77 -12.22 6.80 -12.89
CA LEU A 77 -11.61 5.49 -12.60
C LEU A 77 -10.63 5.58 -11.43
N CYS A 78 -9.96 6.72 -11.29
CA CYS A 78 -9.09 7.01 -10.14
C CYS A 78 -9.91 7.13 -8.85
N LEU A 79 -11.06 7.80 -8.90
CA LEU A 79 -11.99 7.86 -7.76
C LEU A 79 -12.58 6.49 -7.43
N ALA A 80 -12.97 5.72 -8.46
CA ALA A 80 -13.51 4.38 -8.27
C ALA A 80 -12.50 3.43 -7.62
N SER A 81 -11.21 3.53 -7.96
CA SER A 81 -10.18 2.68 -7.35
C SER A 81 -9.92 3.03 -5.89
N LEU A 82 -9.93 4.31 -5.52
CA LEU A 82 -9.88 4.76 -4.13
C LEU A 82 -11.11 4.32 -3.34
N ALA A 83 -12.30 4.46 -3.92
CA ALA A 83 -13.54 4.02 -3.32
C ALA A 83 -13.53 2.49 -3.08
N LEU A 84 -13.05 1.70 -4.04
CA LEU A 84 -12.91 0.25 -3.91
C LEU A 84 -12.01 -0.12 -2.72
N LEU A 85 -10.86 0.53 -2.57
CA LEU A 85 -9.98 0.32 -1.41
C LEU A 85 -10.66 0.70 -0.10
N PHE A 86 -11.36 1.85 -0.07
CA PHE A 86 -12.07 2.31 1.11
C PHE A 86 -13.17 1.32 1.52
N VAL A 87 -13.96 0.81 0.57
CA VAL A 87 -15.00 -0.19 0.83
C VAL A 87 -14.37 -1.50 1.33
N ASP A 88 -13.31 -2.01 0.68
CA ASP A 88 -12.58 -3.21 1.15
C ASP A 88 -11.98 -3.01 2.56
N TRP A 89 -11.50 -1.81 2.88
CA TRP A 89 -11.03 -1.45 4.22
C TRP A 89 -12.18 -1.41 5.22
N PHE A 90 -13.28 -0.74 4.88
CA PHE A 90 -14.41 -0.52 5.76
C PHE A 90 -15.11 -1.83 6.11
N ILE A 91 -15.41 -2.68 5.12
CA ILE A 91 -16.01 -4.00 5.31
C ILE A 91 -15.16 -4.86 6.27
N GLN A 92 -13.83 -4.80 6.14
CA GLN A 92 -12.92 -5.51 7.04
C GLN A 92 -12.86 -4.88 8.43
N HIS A 93 -12.97 -3.56 8.53
CA HIS A 93 -12.93 -2.83 9.80
C HIS A 93 -14.13 -3.19 10.68
N ILE A 94 -15.33 -3.29 10.08
CA ILE A 94 -16.57 -3.68 10.78
C ILE A 94 -16.74 -5.20 10.92
N GLY A 95 -15.78 -6.00 10.45
CA GLY A 95 -15.77 -7.45 10.63
C GLY A 95 -16.78 -8.24 9.79
N LEU A 96 -17.45 -7.61 8.82
CA LEU A 96 -18.51 -8.27 8.03
C LEU A 96 -17.98 -9.37 7.11
N LEU A 97 -16.84 -9.15 6.44
CA LEU A 97 -16.28 -10.12 5.52
C LEU A 97 -14.75 -10.18 5.64
N PRO A 98 -14.16 -11.36 5.91
CA PRO A 98 -12.73 -11.51 5.90
C PRO A 98 -12.17 -11.32 4.48
N SER A 99 -11.09 -10.57 4.38
CA SER A 99 -10.30 -10.47 3.14
C SER A 99 -9.06 -11.33 3.20
N ASN A 100 -8.51 -11.64 2.04
CA ASN A 100 -7.24 -12.35 1.92
C ASN A 100 -6.17 -11.36 1.42
N ASN A 101 -4.90 -11.74 1.54
CA ASN A 101 -3.80 -10.83 1.23
C ASN A 101 -3.70 -10.48 -0.26
N VAL A 102 -4.20 -11.34 -1.15
CA VAL A 102 -4.27 -11.04 -2.59
C VAL A 102 -5.28 -9.92 -2.86
N LYS A 103 -6.50 -10.02 -2.32
CA LYS A 103 -7.52 -8.96 -2.43
C LYS A 103 -7.01 -7.63 -1.88
N ARG A 104 -6.37 -7.65 -0.69
CA ARG A 104 -5.77 -6.46 -0.07
C ARG A 104 -4.67 -5.83 -0.94
N LEU A 105 -3.83 -6.66 -1.54
CA LEU A 105 -2.75 -6.22 -2.42
C LEU A 105 -3.32 -5.56 -3.69
N LEU A 106 -4.31 -6.19 -4.33
CA LEU A 106 -4.93 -5.69 -5.56
C LEU A 106 -5.72 -4.40 -5.31
N SER A 107 -6.55 -4.35 -4.27
CA SER A 107 -7.29 -3.12 -3.92
C SER A 107 -6.33 -1.97 -3.60
N GLY A 108 -5.24 -2.25 -2.87
CA GLY A 108 -4.18 -1.29 -2.61
C GLY A 108 -3.50 -0.80 -3.89
N LEU A 109 -3.14 -1.71 -4.80
CA LEU A 109 -2.47 -1.39 -6.06
C LEU A 109 -3.31 -0.47 -6.94
N LEU A 110 -4.59 -0.80 -7.13
CA LEU A 110 -5.50 0.02 -7.93
C LEU A 110 -5.68 1.42 -7.34
N ALA A 111 -5.83 1.52 -6.02
CA ALA A 111 -5.92 2.80 -5.33
C ALA A 111 -4.62 3.62 -5.42
N GLY A 112 -3.46 2.98 -5.32
CA GLY A 112 -2.17 3.65 -5.48
C GLY A 112 -1.98 4.27 -6.88
N VAL A 113 -2.38 3.54 -7.93
CA VAL A 113 -2.39 4.07 -9.31
C VAL A 113 -3.34 5.27 -9.43
N GLY A 114 -4.54 5.14 -8.89
CA GLY A 114 -5.56 6.20 -8.90
C GLY A 114 -5.10 7.45 -8.14
N GLN A 115 -4.49 7.27 -6.97
CA GLN A 115 -3.97 8.36 -6.13
C GLN A 115 -2.95 9.22 -6.88
N VAL A 116 -1.97 8.59 -7.54
CA VAL A 116 -0.94 9.31 -8.31
C VAL A 116 -1.54 10.08 -9.49
N ASN A 117 -2.52 9.49 -10.19
CA ASN A 117 -3.18 10.18 -11.30
C ASN A 117 -4.09 11.33 -10.82
N ILE A 118 -4.73 11.23 -9.66
CA ILE A 118 -5.45 12.35 -9.05
C ILE A 118 -4.50 13.49 -8.69
N LEU A 119 -3.32 13.19 -8.16
CA LEU A 119 -2.29 14.20 -7.92
C LEU A 119 -1.86 14.90 -9.21
N ARG A 120 -1.72 14.17 -10.32
CA ARG A 120 -1.48 14.77 -11.65
C ARG A 120 -2.60 15.74 -12.03
N TYR A 121 -3.86 15.35 -11.88
CA TYR A 121 -4.99 16.25 -12.15
C TYR A 121 -4.96 17.51 -11.27
N ALA A 122 -4.67 17.37 -9.98
CA ALA A 122 -4.57 18.50 -9.06
C ALA A 122 -3.44 19.46 -9.45
N VAL A 123 -2.26 18.94 -9.82
CA VAL A 123 -1.13 19.75 -10.30
C VAL A 123 -1.48 20.48 -11.59
N LEU A 124 -2.06 19.79 -12.58
CA LEU A 124 -2.46 20.42 -13.85
C LEU A 124 -3.50 21.52 -13.64
N TRP A 125 -4.47 21.29 -12.74
CA TRP A 125 -5.44 22.30 -12.36
C TRP A 125 -4.79 23.52 -11.69
N LEU A 126 -3.88 23.31 -10.72
CA LEU A 126 -3.14 24.40 -10.08
C LEU A 126 -2.31 25.21 -11.08
N VAL A 127 -1.60 24.54 -12.00
CA VAL A 127 -0.84 25.23 -13.06
C VAL A 127 -1.77 26.06 -13.93
N SER A 128 -2.96 25.55 -14.27
CA SER A 128 -3.93 26.30 -15.07
C SER A 128 -4.43 27.58 -14.39
N LEU A 129 -4.41 27.67 -13.06
CA LEU A 129 -4.76 28.90 -12.33
C LEU A 129 -3.65 29.95 -12.38
N CYS A 130 -2.41 29.55 -12.63
CA CYS A 130 -1.26 30.46 -12.71
C CYS A 130 -0.96 30.91 -14.14
N THR A 131 -1.44 30.18 -15.14
CA THR A 131 -1.21 30.47 -16.57
C THR A 131 -2.39 31.15 -17.26
N ASN A 132 -3.54 31.22 -16.60
CA ASN A 132 -4.72 31.99 -17.04
C ASN A 132 -4.82 33.29 -16.23
#